data_AF-A0A942JAR5-F1
#
_entry.id   AF-A0A942JAR5-F1
#
_cell.length_a   1.000
_cell.length_b   1.000
_cell.length_c   1.000
_cell.angle_alpha   90.00
_cell.angle_beta   90.00
_cell.angle_gamma   90.00
#
_symmetry.space_group_name_H-M   'P 1'
#
loop_
_entity.id
_entity.type
_entity.pdbx_description
1 polymer ?
#
loop_
_entity_poly.entity_id
_entity_poly.type
_entity_poly.pdbx_seq_one_letter_code
_entity_poly.pdbx_strand_id
1 'polypeptide(L)'
;ATNLCFGSESGSFQELSQAAAVLQEESKEFQQALRAELSTGVNYPRARYQALRKLGYEKSAILHEPNNILGVAYLLALKKIKSNLIPITIRRQGAHYHDHDLDTPLASATAIRQAILGNTPLDRLPVPMATKEIISRELALGRGPHGIENLNLLIKYAIRNQGADSLAKLLDMEAGLAFRFKRCEENAAMVQEFISCVKTKRYTWTRIQRILCYALLGITTEVTAAIHAEGPQYLRLLALKKEASPLLKRLATSIPIVTRPSELKGNRSLSLDVHATNIYALGFPNIIRVRAQQDLTRPPVIIE
;
A
#
# COMPACT_ATOMS: atom_id res chain seq x y z
N ALA A 1 -8.82 5.76 21.79
CA ALA A 1 -7.55 5.01 21.77
C ALA A 1 -6.42 5.96 22.11
N THR A 2 -5.47 5.56 22.94
CA THR A 2 -4.37 6.41 23.45
C THR A 2 -3.02 6.11 22.81
N ASN A 3 -2.86 4.95 22.18
CA ASN A 3 -1.58 4.46 21.68
C ASN A 3 -1.69 4.01 20.22
N LEU A 4 -0.58 4.12 19.49
CA LEU A 4 -0.40 3.55 18.15
C LEU A 4 0.72 2.51 18.22
N CYS A 5 0.41 1.23 18.04
CA CYS A 5 1.42 0.16 18.04
C CYS A 5 1.77 -0.28 16.62
N PHE A 6 3.06 -0.44 16.32
CA PHE A 6 3.54 -0.94 15.04
C PHE A 6 4.83 -1.77 15.16
N GLY A 7 4.97 -2.79 14.30
CA GLY A 7 6.21 -3.56 14.21
C GLY A 7 7.32 -2.79 13.50
N SER A 8 8.57 -2.99 13.91
CA SER A 8 9.76 -2.44 13.22
C SER A 8 10.94 -3.42 13.30
N GLU A 9 11.86 -3.37 12.34
CA GLU A 9 13.06 -4.22 12.36
C GLU A 9 14.00 -3.83 13.51
N SER A 10 14.10 -2.53 13.82
CA SER A 10 14.92 -2.03 14.94
C SER A 10 14.32 -2.37 16.30
N GLY A 11 12.99 -2.32 16.45
CA GLY A 11 12.31 -2.39 17.73
C GLY A 11 12.63 -1.20 18.67
N SER A 12 13.32 -0.17 18.19
CA SER A 12 13.78 0.95 19.01
C SER A 12 13.03 2.23 18.68
N PHE A 13 12.15 2.65 19.60
CA PHE A 13 11.45 3.92 19.46
C PHE A 13 12.42 5.10 19.37
N GLN A 14 13.49 5.09 20.16
CA GLN A 14 14.46 6.19 20.20
C GLN A 14 15.13 6.40 18.83
N GLU A 15 15.52 5.33 18.15
CA GLU A 15 16.17 5.41 16.84
C GLU A 15 15.22 5.91 15.76
N LEU A 16 13.99 5.39 15.74
CA LEU A 16 12.96 5.85 14.81
C LEU A 16 12.58 7.31 15.05
N SER A 17 12.50 7.74 16.32
CA SER A 17 12.20 9.12 16.69
C SER A 17 13.31 10.09 16.28
N GLN A 18 14.58 9.70 16.46
CA GLN A 18 15.73 10.47 15.98
C GLN A 18 15.70 10.61 14.46
N ALA A 19 15.44 9.53 13.72
CA ALA A 19 15.34 9.58 12.27
C ALA A 19 14.19 10.50 11.84
N ALA A 20 13.02 10.40 12.50
CA ALA A 20 11.89 11.28 12.24
C ALA A 20 12.19 12.76 12.55
N ALA A 21 12.97 13.07 13.59
CA ALA A 21 13.35 14.44 13.92
C ALA A 21 14.20 15.08 12.82
N VAL A 22 15.27 14.39 12.37
CA VAL A 22 16.13 14.89 11.28
C VAL A 22 15.34 15.11 10.00
N LEU A 23 14.42 14.20 9.70
CA LEU A 23 13.58 14.26 8.52
C LEU A 23 12.46 15.30 8.59
N GLN A 24 12.16 15.80 9.79
CA GLN A 24 11.17 16.86 10.00
C GLN A 24 11.79 18.24 9.81
N GLU A 25 13.04 18.43 10.23
CA GLU A 25 13.74 19.71 10.10
C GLU A 25 13.96 20.08 8.63
N GLU A 26 14.15 19.07 7.75
CA GLU A 26 14.47 19.24 6.32
C GLU A 26 15.43 20.42 6.06
N SER A 27 16.56 20.41 6.76
CA SER A 27 17.55 21.48 6.63
C SER A 27 17.95 21.72 5.17
N LYS A 28 18.36 22.95 4.85
CA LYS A 28 18.77 23.30 3.47
C LYS A 28 19.91 22.38 3.00
N GLU A 29 20.81 22.03 3.90
CA GLU A 29 21.93 21.11 3.70
C GLU A 29 21.42 19.71 3.33
N PHE A 30 20.41 19.19 4.04
CA PHE A 30 19.78 17.91 3.72
C PHE A 30 19.07 17.94 2.37
N GLN A 31 18.29 18.97 2.07
CA GLN A 31 17.61 19.09 0.79
C GLN A 31 18.61 19.17 -0.38
N GLN A 32 19.72 19.88 -0.22
CA GLN A 32 20.80 19.95 -1.21
C GLN A 32 21.46 18.58 -1.40
N ALA A 33 21.84 17.90 -0.31
CA ALA A 33 22.43 16.57 -0.36
C ALA A 33 21.48 15.56 -1.03
N LEU A 34 20.18 15.59 -0.70
CA LEU A 34 19.15 14.73 -1.29
C LEU A 34 19.00 14.98 -2.79
N ARG A 35 18.97 16.25 -3.24
CA ARG A 35 18.90 16.58 -4.67
C ARG A 35 20.14 16.10 -5.42
N ALA A 36 21.32 16.26 -4.83
CA ALA A 36 22.57 15.76 -5.40
C ALA A 36 22.53 14.23 -5.58
N GLU A 37 22.09 13.48 -4.58
CA GLU A 37 21.94 12.02 -4.70
C GLU A 37 20.87 11.61 -5.73
N LEU A 38 19.71 12.28 -5.76
CA LEU A 38 18.67 12.01 -6.77
C LEU A 38 19.18 12.24 -8.19
N SER A 39 20.07 13.23 -8.40
CA SER A 39 20.67 13.51 -9.71
C SER A 39 21.55 12.37 -10.23
N THR A 40 22.06 11.49 -9.36
CA THR A 40 22.82 10.31 -9.77
C THR A 40 21.94 9.15 -10.26
N GLY A 41 20.61 9.34 -10.31
CA GLY A 41 19.66 8.37 -10.82
C GLY A 41 19.34 7.21 -9.87
N VAL A 42 19.69 7.32 -8.58
CA VAL A 42 19.22 6.36 -7.55
C VAL A 42 17.77 6.64 -7.16
N ASN A 43 17.08 5.65 -6.59
CA ASN A 43 15.73 5.83 -6.07
C ASN A 43 15.71 6.68 -4.79
N TYR A 44 14.54 7.24 -4.46
CA TYR A 44 14.38 8.17 -3.33
C TYR A 44 14.80 7.59 -1.96
N PRO A 45 14.43 6.35 -1.57
CA PRO A 45 14.93 5.76 -0.31
C PRO A 45 16.45 5.71 -0.23
N ARG A 46 17.12 5.30 -1.32
CA ARG A 46 18.58 5.24 -1.39
C ARG A 46 19.22 6.64 -1.37
N ALA A 47 18.67 7.59 -2.11
CA ALA A 47 19.13 8.97 -2.12
C ALA A 47 19.03 9.60 -0.72
N ARG A 48 17.90 9.36 -0.03
CA ARG A 48 17.65 9.81 1.34
C ARG A 48 18.66 9.23 2.33
N TYR A 49 18.91 7.93 2.24
CA TYR A 49 19.92 7.25 3.05
C TYR A 49 21.31 7.87 2.86
N GLN A 50 21.73 8.05 1.61
CA GLN A 50 23.06 8.61 1.28
C GLN A 50 23.20 10.07 1.73
N ALA A 51 22.15 10.88 1.56
CA ALA A 51 22.12 12.27 2.01
C ALA A 51 22.27 12.38 3.54
N LEU A 52 21.54 11.55 4.30
CA LEU A 52 21.65 11.54 5.76
C LEU A 52 23.03 11.08 6.23
N ARG A 53 23.60 10.06 5.60
CA ARG A 53 24.95 9.59 5.93
C ARG A 53 26.00 10.67 5.70
N LYS A 54 25.89 11.46 4.62
CA LYS A 54 26.78 12.59 4.33
C LYS A 54 26.73 13.69 5.40
N LEU A 55 25.59 13.85 6.07
CA LEU A 55 25.41 14.81 7.16
C LEU A 55 25.79 14.24 8.53
N GLY A 56 26.47 13.09 8.59
CA GLY A 56 26.94 12.49 9.84
C GLY A 56 25.87 11.69 10.59
N TYR A 57 24.72 11.40 9.98
CA TYR A 57 23.72 10.54 10.61
C TYR A 57 24.08 9.06 10.46
N GLU A 58 24.88 8.56 11.40
CA GLU A 58 25.41 7.18 11.38
C GLU A 58 24.33 6.10 11.43
N LYS A 59 23.18 6.38 12.07
CA LYS A 59 22.04 5.45 12.16
C LYS A 59 21.13 5.43 10.92
N SER A 60 21.58 5.98 9.81
CA SER A 60 20.80 6.06 8.55
C SER A 60 20.35 4.68 8.03
N ALA A 61 21.04 3.59 8.38
CA ALA A 61 20.71 2.23 7.95
C ALA A 61 19.29 1.80 8.33
N ILE A 62 18.72 2.39 9.40
CA ILE A 62 17.34 2.14 9.82
C ILE A 62 16.32 2.49 8.72
N LEU A 63 16.65 3.43 7.82
CA LEU A 63 15.79 3.89 6.73
C LEU A 63 15.87 3.02 5.47
N HIS A 64 16.56 1.88 5.52
CA HIS A 64 16.57 0.91 4.44
C HIS A 64 15.44 -0.12 4.57
N GLU A 65 14.99 -0.38 5.80
CA GLU A 65 14.01 -1.43 6.08
C GLU A 65 12.56 -0.94 5.98
N PRO A 66 11.64 -1.70 5.38
CA PRO A 66 10.27 -1.24 5.10
C PRO A 66 9.47 -0.85 6.35
N ASN A 67 9.52 -1.64 7.44
CA ASN A 67 8.70 -1.35 8.62
C ASN A 67 9.29 -0.20 9.45
N ASN A 68 10.61 -0.04 9.49
CA ASN A 68 11.25 1.16 10.02
C ASN A 68 10.86 2.42 9.23
N ILE A 69 10.88 2.39 7.90
CA ILE A 69 10.43 3.52 7.06
C ILE A 69 8.98 3.89 7.39
N LEU A 70 8.10 2.89 7.52
CA LEU A 70 6.70 3.09 7.87
C LEU A 70 6.53 3.65 9.30
N GLY A 71 7.30 3.14 10.26
CA GLY A 71 7.36 3.66 11.62
C GLY A 71 7.75 5.13 11.67
N VAL A 72 8.81 5.52 10.96
CA VAL A 72 9.22 6.94 10.83
C VAL A 72 8.10 7.78 10.20
N ALA A 73 7.42 7.26 9.16
CA ALA A 73 6.30 7.96 8.54
C ALA A 73 5.13 8.15 9.52
N TYR A 74 4.83 7.19 10.39
CA TYR A 74 3.84 7.36 11.47
C TYR A 74 4.25 8.47 12.43
N LEU A 75 5.50 8.50 12.88
CA LEU A 75 5.99 9.54 13.81
C LEU A 75 5.89 10.94 13.18
N LEU A 76 6.27 11.07 11.90
CA LEU A 76 6.14 12.32 11.15
C LEU A 76 4.66 12.73 11.01
N ALA A 77 3.77 11.78 10.71
CA ALA A 77 2.34 12.05 10.58
C ALA A 77 1.72 12.50 11.92
N LEU A 78 2.02 11.81 13.02
CA LEU A 78 1.56 12.15 14.37
C LEU A 78 1.97 13.57 14.76
N LYS A 79 3.23 13.95 14.49
CA LYS A 79 3.72 15.31 14.73
C LYS A 79 3.02 16.33 13.83
N LYS A 80 2.85 16.03 12.53
CA LYS A 80 2.19 16.93 11.56
C LYS A 80 0.76 17.28 11.98
N ILE A 81 -0.01 16.29 12.45
CA ILE A 81 -1.40 16.50 12.90
C ILE A 81 -1.51 16.85 14.39
N LYS A 82 -0.38 17.04 15.09
CA LYS A 82 -0.32 17.31 16.54
C LYS A 82 -1.14 16.31 17.36
N SER A 83 -1.03 15.03 17.03
CA SER A 83 -1.77 13.96 17.71
C SER A 83 -1.24 13.70 19.12
N ASN A 84 -2.14 13.38 20.04
CA ASN A 84 -1.81 12.92 21.40
C ASN A 84 -1.59 11.40 21.49
N LEU A 85 -1.63 10.67 20.38
CA LEU A 85 -1.37 9.23 20.39
C LEU A 85 0.08 8.95 20.76
N ILE A 86 0.27 7.98 21.67
CA ILE A 86 1.58 7.52 22.11
C ILE A 86 2.05 6.39 21.18
N PRO A 87 3.06 6.62 20.33
CA PRO A 87 3.61 5.58 19.47
C PRO A 87 4.39 4.54 20.29
N ILE A 88 4.16 3.26 19.99
CA ILE A 88 4.86 2.13 20.56
C ILE A 88 5.36 1.27 19.40
N THR A 89 6.62 0.85 19.46
CA THR A 89 7.15 -0.11 18.49
C THR A 89 7.51 -1.43 19.15
N ILE A 90 7.27 -2.52 18.43
CA ILE A 90 7.70 -3.87 18.81
C ILE A 90 8.69 -4.39 17.78
N ARG A 91 9.74 -5.09 18.24
CA ARG A 91 10.71 -5.70 17.34
C ARG A 91 10.03 -6.82 16.55
N ARG A 92 10.15 -6.77 15.23
CA ARG A 92 9.63 -7.81 14.34
C ARG A 92 10.42 -9.10 14.56
N GLN A 93 9.70 -10.20 14.79
CA GLN A 93 10.23 -11.56 14.83
C GLN A 93 9.78 -12.31 13.57
N GLY A 94 10.60 -13.23 13.06
CA GLY A 94 10.32 -14.01 11.85
C GLY A 94 11.23 -13.67 10.67
N ALA A 95 10.98 -14.35 9.56
CA ALA A 95 11.84 -14.35 8.38
C ALA A 95 12.05 -12.91 7.82
N HIS A 96 13.25 -12.63 7.32
CA HIS A 96 13.59 -11.32 6.77
C HIS A 96 12.69 -11.04 5.55
N TYR A 97 12.48 -9.76 5.24
CA TYR A 97 11.80 -9.38 4.00
C TYR A 97 12.60 -10.01 2.84
N HIS A 98 12.01 -11.00 2.14
CA HIS A 98 12.55 -11.85 1.06
C HIS A 98 12.75 -13.35 1.36
N ASP A 99 12.54 -13.83 2.58
CA ASP A 99 12.52 -15.27 2.82
C ASP A 99 11.23 -15.89 2.27
N HIS A 100 11.40 -16.78 1.30
CA HIS A 100 10.35 -17.58 0.65
C HIS A 100 10.00 -18.84 1.44
N ASP A 101 10.60 -18.99 2.62
CA ASP A 101 10.51 -20.20 3.43
C ASP A 101 9.19 -20.25 4.22
N LEU A 102 8.48 -21.38 4.11
CA LEU A 102 7.26 -21.68 4.85
C LEU A 102 7.54 -22.47 6.13
N ASP A 103 8.79 -22.92 6.33
CA ASP A 103 9.19 -23.77 7.47
C ASP A 103 9.31 -23.00 8.78
N THR A 104 9.01 -21.69 8.77
CA THR A 104 8.96 -20.86 9.97
C THR A 104 7.51 -20.53 10.37
N PRO A 105 7.18 -20.56 11.68
CA PRO A 105 5.84 -20.18 12.16
C PRO A 105 5.44 -18.73 11.84
N LEU A 106 6.41 -17.87 11.53
CA LEU A 106 6.26 -16.45 11.22
C LEU A 106 6.72 -16.13 9.79
N ALA A 107 6.34 -16.99 8.83
CA ALA A 107 6.64 -16.78 7.42
C ALA A 107 6.10 -15.44 6.91
N SER A 108 6.79 -14.87 5.91
CA SER A 108 6.39 -13.58 5.34
C SER A 108 5.06 -13.69 4.59
N ALA A 109 4.27 -12.60 4.59
CA ALA A 109 3.04 -12.55 3.80
C ALA A 109 3.29 -12.75 2.29
N THR A 110 4.49 -12.42 1.80
CA THR A 110 4.90 -12.66 0.41
C THR A 110 5.08 -14.14 0.13
N ALA A 111 5.77 -14.88 1.01
CA ALA A 111 5.92 -16.33 0.90
C ALA A 111 4.56 -17.04 0.91
N ILE A 112 3.66 -16.65 1.83
CA ILE A 112 2.30 -17.20 1.90
C ILE A 112 1.52 -16.94 0.61
N ARG A 113 1.58 -15.72 0.04
CA ARG A 113 0.90 -15.42 -1.24
C ARG A 113 1.45 -16.23 -2.40
N GLN A 114 2.76 -16.41 -2.49
CA GLN A 114 3.38 -17.23 -3.53
C GLN A 114 3.02 -18.69 -3.38
N ALA A 115 2.97 -19.21 -2.15
CA ALA A 115 2.51 -20.56 -1.87
C ALA A 115 1.07 -20.78 -2.34
N ILE A 116 0.16 -19.84 -2.03
CA ILE A 116 -1.24 -19.88 -2.49
C ILE A 116 -1.33 -19.82 -4.02
N LEU A 117 -0.60 -18.91 -4.67
CA LEU A 117 -0.57 -18.79 -6.13
C LEU A 117 0.03 -20.02 -6.82
N GLY A 118 0.99 -20.68 -6.16
CA GLY A 118 1.60 -21.94 -6.57
C GLY A 118 0.79 -23.18 -6.21
N ASN A 119 -0.47 -23.04 -5.77
CA ASN A 119 -1.36 -24.14 -5.36
C ASN A 119 -0.78 -25.04 -4.25
N THR A 120 0.03 -24.46 -3.35
CA THR A 120 0.49 -25.18 -2.16
C THR A 120 -0.71 -25.57 -1.30
N PRO A 121 -0.80 -26.83 -0.82
CA PRO A 121 -1.83 -27.27 0.09
C PRO A 121 -1.99 -26.34 1.31
N LEU A 122 -3.24 -25.99 1.67
CA LEU A 122 -3.53 -25.00 2.72
C LEU A 122 -3.07 -25.43 4.12
N ASP A 123 -3.01 -26.73 4.37
CA ASP A 123 -2.49 -27.32 5.60
C ASP A 123 -1.02 -26.96 5.84
N ARG A 124 -0.22 -26.82 4.78
CA ARG A 124 1.19 -26.40 4.82
C ARG A 124 1.40 -24.90 5.03
N LEU A 125 0.35 -24.09 4.98
CA LEU A 125 0.50 -22.66 5.21
C LEU A 125 0.66 -22.36 6.72
N PRO A 126 1.70 -21.63 7.14
CA PRO A 126 1.90 -21.25 8.54
C PRO A 126 1.01 -20.06 8.92
N VAL A 127 -0.30 -20.27 8.90
CA VAL A 127 -1.32 -19.27 9.27
C VAL A 127 -2.35 -19.87 10.23
N PRO A 128 -3.04 -19.04 11.04
CA PRO A 128 -4.09 -19.52 11.93
C PRO A 128 -5.19 -20.28 11.20
N MET A 129 -5.85 -21.22 11.88
CA MET A 129 -6.90 -22.06 11.27
C MET A 129 -8.05 -21.25 10.68
N ALA A 130 -8.53 -20.23 11.40
CA ALA A 130 -9.56 -19.31 10.91
C ALA A 130 -9.15 -18.62 9.59
N THR A 131 -7.87 -18.32 9.41
CA THR A 131 -7.34 -17.77 8.15
C THR A 131 -7.39 -18.81 7.04
N LYS A 132 -7.04 -20.08 7.32
CA LYS A 132 -7.13 -21.18 6.35
C LYS A 132 -8.56 -21.40 5.87
N GLU A 133 -9.54 -21.38 6.79
CA GLU A 133 -10.97 -21.51 6.48
C GLU A 133 -11.45 -20.41 5.54
N ILE A 134 -11.08 -19.16 5.84
CA ILE A 134 -11.45 -18.02 4.99
C ILE A 134 -10.80 -18.16 3.61
N ILE A 135 -9.50 -18.48 3.53
CA ILE A 135 -8.81 -18.70 2.25
C ILE A 135 -9.51 -19.80 1.45
N SER A 136 -9.75 -20.97 2.06
CA SER A 136 -10.43 -22.10 1.43
C SER A 136 -11.80 -21.69 0.86
N ARG A 137 -12.61 -20.97 1.64
CA ARG A 137 -13.90 -20.44 1.23
C ARG A 137 -13.77 -19.50 0.03
N GLU A 138 -12.85 -18.54 0.05
CA GLU A 138 -12.68 -17.57 -1.04
C GLU A 138 -12.21 -18.25 -2.34
N LEU A 139 -11.31 -19.23 -2.23
CA LEU A 139 -10.85 -20.05 -3.35
C LEU A 139 -12.01 -20.88 -3.95
N ALA A 140 -12.77 -21.58 -3.11
CA ALA A 140 -13.92 -22.37 -3.54
C ALA A 140 -15.02 -21.53 -4.21
N LEU A 141 -15.20 -20.28 -3.74
CA LEU A 141 -16.16 -19.34 -4.34
C LEU A 141 -15.62 -18.68 -5.62
N GLY A 142 -14.35 -18.92 -5.97
CA GLY A 142 -13.69 -18.36 -7.15
C GLY A 142 -13.43 -16.85 -7.06
N ARG A 143 -13.24 -16.32 -5.84
CA ARG A 143 -12.81 -14.94 -5.58
C ARG A 143 -11.30 -14.81 -5.39
N GLY A 144 -10.58 -15.91 -5.53
CA GLY A 144 -9.12 -15.98 -5.54
C GLY A 144 -8.62 -17.30 -6.14
N PRO A 145 -7.29 -17.48 -6.23
CA PRO A 145 -6.28 -16.52 -5.82
C PRO A 145 -6.24 -15.33 -6.81
N HIS A 146 -5.91 -14.15 -6.31
CA HIS A 146 -5.88 -12.92 -7.11
C HIS A 146 -4.48 -12.32 -7.09
N GLY A 147 -3.81 -12.34 -8.24
CA GLY A 147 -2.54 -11.65 -8.53
C GLY A 147 -2.75 -10.42 -9.40
N ILE A 148 -1.67 -9.69 -9.69
CA ILE A 148 -1.72 -8.55 -10.65
C ILE A 148 -1.90 -9.05 -12.08
N GLU A 149 -1.53 -10.31 -12.32
CA GLU A 149 -1.61 -11.06 -13.56
C GLU A 149 -3.07 -11.30 -13.98
N ASN A 150 -3.99 -11.44 -13.02
CA ASN A 150 -5.43 -11.51 -13.29
C ASN A 150 -5.97 -10.21 -13.94
N LEU A 151 -5.26 -9.10 -13.76
CA LEU A 151 -5.61 -7.80 -14.33
C LEU A 151 -4.76 -7.45 -15.57
N ASN A 152 -4.00 -8.40 -16.13
CA ASN A 152 -3.05 -8.13 -17.21
C ASN A 152 -3.69 -7.39 -18.41
N LEU A 153 -4.80 -7.93 -18.93
CA LEU A 153 -5.50 -7.31 -20.07
C LEU A 153 -6.10 -5.95 -19.72
N LEU A 154 -6.60 -5.76 -18.50
CA LEU A 154 -7.15 -4.50 -18.03
C LEU A 154 -6.06 -3.43 -17.90
N ILE A 155 -4.88 -3.82 -17.40
CA ILE A 155 -3.72 -2.92 -17.31
C ILE A 155 -3.30 -2.49 -18.70
N LYS A 156 -3.20 -3.42 -19.65
CA LYS A 156 -2.87 -3.10 -21.05
C LYS A 156 -3.90 -2.18 -21.67
N TYR A 157 -5.19 -2.46 -21.46
CA TYR A 157 -6.27 -1.58 -21.89
C TYR A 157 -6.11 -0.18 -21.31
N ALA A 158 -5.88 -0.04 -20.00
CA ALA A 158 -5.72 1.26 -19.34
C ALA A 158 -4.54 2.06 -19.89
N ILE A 159 -3.40 1.42 -20.19
CA ILE A 159 -2.22 2.08 -20.76
C ILE A 159 -2.44 2.45 -22.24
N ARG A 160 -3.09 1.57 -23.03
CA ARG A 160 -3.34 1.80 -24.45
C ARG A 160 -4.37 2.90 -24.67
N ASN A 161 -5.42 2.91 -23.86
CA ASN A 161 -6.50 3.90 -23.94
C ASN A 161 -6.07 5.29 -23.46
N GLN A 162 -4.97 5.39 -22.70
CA GLN A 162 -4.38 6.66 -22.28
C GLN A 162 -3.24 7.09 -23.21
N GLY A 163 -3.31 8.32 -23.71
CA GLY A 163 -2.19 8.97 -24.39
C GLY A 163 -1.02 9.27 -23.42
N ALA A 164 0.16 9.58 -23.95
CA ALA A 164 1.34 9.89 -23.13
C ALA A 164 1.07 11.07 -22.16
N ASP A 165 0.35 12.10 -22.62
CA ASP A 165 -0.02 13.26 -21.81
C ASP A 165 -0.98 12.91 -20.67
N SER A 166 -1.91 11.98 -20.89
CA SER A 166 -2.80 11.50 -19.83
C SER A 166 -2.04 10.67 -18.81
N LEU A 167 -1.15 9.77 -19.26
CA LEU A 167 -0.32 8.98 -18.38
C LEU A 167 0.60 9.86 -17.52
N ALA A 168 1.12 10.96 -18.08
CA ALA A 168 1.95 11.92 -17.37
C ALA A 168 1.24 12.59 -16.18
N LYS A 169 -0.10 12.61 -16.16
CA LYS A 169 -0.89 13.16 -15.04
C LYS A 169 -1.04 12.18 -13.86
N LEU A 170 -0.77 10.88 -14.08
CA LEU A 170 -0.89 9.87 -13.03
C LEU A 170 0.01 10.19 -11.84
N LEU A 171 -0.45 9.81 -10.65
CA LEU A 171 0.35 9.96 -9.43
C LEU A 171 1.67 9.19 -9.56
N ASP A 172 2.76 9.73 -9.02
CA ASP A 172 4.13 9.18 -9.09
C ASP A 172 4.72 9.04 -10.51
N MET A 173 4.05 9.52 -11.57
CA MET A 173 4.57 9.52 -12.94
C MET A 173 5.53 10.71 -13.16
N GLU A 174 6.83 10.42 -13.25
CA GLU A 174 7.85 11.43 -13.52
C GLU A 174 8.02 11.71 -15.02
N ALA A 175 8.59 12.87 -15.35
CA ALA A 175 8.93 13.23 -16.72
C ALA A 175 9.76 12.13 -17.40
N GLY A 176 9.37 11.77 -18.63
CA GLY A 176 10.00 10.70 -19.40
C GLY A 176 9.51 9.28 -19.08
N LEU A 177 8.91 9.04 -17.91
CA LEU A 177 8.43 7.70 -17.53
C LEU A 177 7.23 7.26 -18.36
N ALA A 178 6.32 8.18 -18.70
CA ALA A 178 5.16 7.90 -19.56
C ALA A 178 5.58 7.37 -20.96
N PHE A 179 6.62 7.96 -21.57
CA PHE A 179 7.15 7.48 -22.84
C PHE A 179 7.75 6.08 -22.73
N ARG A 180 8.47 5.81 -21.62
CA ARG A 180 8.99 4.47 -21.34
C ARG A 180 7.88 3.44 -21.16
N PHE A 181 6.78 3.81 -20.49
CA PHE A 181 5.60 2.96 -20.36
C PHE A 181 5.06 2.58 -21.74
N LYS A 182 4.83 3.55 -22.64
CA LYS A 182 4.31 3.25 -24.00
C LYS A 182 5.26 2.32 -24.77
N ARG A 183 6.56 2.63 -24.79
CA ARG A 183 7.58 1.79 -25.46
C ARG A 183 7.63 0.36 -24.92
N CYS A 184 7.55 0.20 -23.59
CA CYS A 184 7.60 -1.14 -22.98
C CYS A 184 6.29 -1.91 -23.19
N GLU A 185 5.15 -1.23 -23.27
CA GLU A 185 3.85 -1.85 -23.49
C GLU A 185 3.76 -2.52 -24.88
N GLU A 186 4.38 -1.92 -25.90
CA GLU A 186 4.39 -2.46 -27.27
C GLU A 186 4.97 -3.89 -27.35
N ASN A 187 5.91 -4.23 -26.47
CA ASN A 187 6.68 -5.48 -26.55
C ASN A 187 6.39 -6.46 -25.40
N ALA A 188 5.74 -6.02 -24.32
CA ALA A 188 5.44 -6.86 -23.17
C ALA A 188 4.08 -7.53 -23.30
N ALA A 189 4.04 -8.87 -23.29
CA ALA A 189 2.78 -9.63 -23.29
C ALA A 189 2.18 -9.64 -21.88
N MET A 190 3.02 -9.83 -20.86
CA MET A 190 2.63 -9.99 -19.46
C MET A 190 3.05 -8.79 -18.60
N VAL A 191 2.28 -8.50 -17.55
CA VAL A 191 2.55 -7.40 -16.63
C VAL A 191 3.92 -7.49 -15.97
N GLN A 192 4.41 -8.71 -15.69
CA GLN A 192 5.74 -8.90 -15.14
C GLN A 192 6.85 -8.50 -16.12
N GLU A 193 6.71 -8.86 -17.39
CA GLU A 193 7.63 -8.46 -18.47
C GLU A 193 7.61 -6.94 -18.64
N PHE A 194 6.41 -6.35 -18.59
CA PHE A 194 6.22 -4.91 -18.66
C PHE A 194 6.95 -4.20 -17.52
N ILE A 195 6.74 -4.63 -16.27
CA ILE A 195 7.41 -4.03 -15.10
C ILE A 195 8.93 -4.20 -15.23
N SER A 196 9.41 -5.37 -15.67
CA SER A 196 10.82 -5.63 -15.89
C SER A 196 11.44 -4.68 -16.93
N CYS A 197 10.75 -4.44 -18.05
CA CYS A 197 11.19 -3.49 -19.08
C CYS A 197 11.25 -2.04 -18.56
N VAL A 198 10.25 -1.63 -17.78
CA VAL A 198 10.17 -0.26 -17.24
C VAL A 198 11.18 -0.05 -16.10
N LYS A 199 11.50 -1.10 -15.34
CA LYS A 199 12.39 -1.06 -14.18
C LYS A 199 13.75 -0.46 -14.51
N THR A 200 14.23 0.39 -13.60
CA THR A 200 15.59 0.95 -13.63
C THR A 200 16.15 1.01 -12.20
N LYS A 201 17.35 1.55 -12.01
CA LYS A 201 17.87 1.90 -10.67
C LYS A 201 17.00 2.97 -9.98
N ARG A 202 16.40 3.86 -10.77
CA ARG A 202 15.53 4.95 -10.33
C ARG A 202 14.10 4.47 -10.02
N TYR A 203 13.55 3.59 -10.87
CA TYR A 203 12.17 3.12 -10.78
C TYR A 203 12.13 1.69 -10.23
N THR A 204 11.68 1.56 -8.97
CA THR A 204 11.54 0.26 -8.31
C THR A 204 10.32 -0.50 -8.84
N TRP A 205 10.35 -1.82 -8.68
CA TRP A 205 9.24 -2.71 -9.04
C TRP A 205 7.92 -2.26 -8.39
N THR A 206 7.95 -1.99 -7.08
CA THR A 206 6.77 -1.54 -6.31
C THR A 206 6.27 -0.17 -6.73
N ARG A 207 7.14 0.74 -7.18
CA ARG A 207 6.71 2.03 -7.73
C ARG A 207 5.96 1.85 -9.04
N ILE A 208 6.47 1.02 -9.94
CA ILE A 208 5.82 0.74 -11.24
C ILE A 208 4.47 0.07 -11.00
N GLN A 209 4.38 -0.92 -10.11
CA GLN A 209 3.12 -1.56 -9.73
C GLN A 209 2.08 -0.56 -9.21
N ARG A 210 2.49 0.40 -8.36
CA ARG A 210 1.59 1.47 -7.89
C ARG A 210 1.07 2.32 -9.04
N ILE A 211 1.94 2.74 -9.96
CA ILE A 211 1.55 3.52 -11.14
C ILE A 211 0.59 2.74 -12.03
N LEU A 212 0.76 1.43 -12.19
CA LEU A 212 -0.19 0.58 -12.91
C LEU A 212 -1.58 0.56 -12.26
N CYS A 213 -1.63 0.49 -10.92
CA CYS A 213 -2.88 0.61 -10.19
C CYS A 213 -3.51 1.99 -10.37
N TYR A 214 -2.70 3.06 -10.34
CA TYR A 214 -3.20 4.41 -10.60
C TYR A 214 -3.74 4.57 -12.02
N ALA A 215 -3.11 3.93 -13.02
CA ALA A 215 -3.58 3.92 -14.39
C ALA A 215 -4.95 3.22 -14.52
N LEU A 216 -5.13 2.08 -13.84
CA LEU A 216 -6.40 1.35 -13.80
C LEU A 216 -7.52 2.17 -13.12
N LEU A 217 -7.18 2.89 -12.06
CA LEU A 217 -8.13 3.58 -11.20
C LEU A 217 -8.33 5.06 -11.59
N GLY A 218 -7.60 5.56 -12.58
CA GLY A 218 -7.61 6.98 -12.96
C GLY A 218 -7.07 7.92 -11.87
N ILE A 219 -6.15 7.46 -11.02
CA ILE A 219 -5.62 8.27 -9.91
C ILE A 219 -4.52 9.20 -10.44
N THR A 220 -4.84 10.49 -10.52
CA THR A 220 -3.92 11.55 -10.94
C THR A 220 -3.34 12.31 -9.75
N THR A 221 -2.28 13.08 -10.01
CA THR A 221 -1.70 14.01 -9.05
C THR A 221 -2.74 15.02 -8.55
N GLU A 222 -3.60 15.52 -9.45
CA GLU A 222 -4.68 16.47 -9.13
C GLU A 222 -5.74 15.85 -8.21
N VAL A 223 -6.24 14.66 -8.55
CA VAL A 223 -7.24 13.94 -7.72
C VAL A 223 -6.69 13.69 -6.32
N THR A 224 -5.42 13.27 -6.24
CA THR A 224 -4.75 13.01 -4.97
C THR A 224 -4.58 14.28 -4.14
N ALA A 225 -4.19 15.40 -4.78
CA ALA A 225 -4.06 16.68 -4.10
C ALA A 225 -5.39 17.17 -3.53
N ALA A 226 -6.49 17.02 -4.28
CA ALA A 226 -7.83 17.37 -3.81
C ALA A 226 -8.24 16.53 -2.59
N ILE A 227 -8.03 15.20 -2.63
CA ILE A 227 -8.34 14.31 -1.51
C ILE A 227 -7.47 14.63 -0.29
N HIS A 228 -6.18 14.92 -0.48
CA HIS A 228 -5.29 15.29 0.62
C HIS A 228 -5.65 16.63 1.26
N ALA A 229 -6.16 17.59 0.49
CA ALA A 229 -6.61 18.88 1.01
C ALA A 229 -7.86 18.72 1.90
N GLU A 230 -8.76 17.81 1.54
CA GLU A 230 -9.96 17.48 2.32
C GLU A 230 -9.61 16.63 3.55
N GLY A 231 -8.62 15.74 3.45
CA GLY A 231 -8.31 14.74 4.47
C GLY A 231 -9.38 13.65 4.55
N PRO A 232 -9.24 12.67 5.47
CA PRO A 232 -10.21 11.60 5.63
C PRO A 232 -11.60 12.16 5.99
N GLN A 233 -12.60 11.86 5.17
CA GLN A 233 -13.97 12.37 5.34
C GLN A 233 -14.89 11.43 6.14
N TYR A 234 -14.47 10.17 6.33
CA TYR A 234 -15.26 9.15 7.04
C TYR A 234 -14.38 8.05 7.61
N LEU A 235 -14.94 7.29 8.55
CA LEU A 235 -14.40 6.03 9.05
C LEU A 235 -15.26 4.89 8.52
N ARG A 236 -14.73 4.10 7.58
CA ARG A 236 -15.47 2.96 7.01
C ARG A 236 -15.41 1.77 7.96
N LEU A 237 -16.55 1.34 8.49
CA LEU A 237 -16.63 0.13 9.29
C LEU A 237 -16.65 -1.09 8.37
N LEU A 238 -15.59 -1.90 8.40
CA LEU A 238 -15.50 -3.16 7.63
C LEU A 238 -15.92 -4.38 8.45
N ALA A 239 -15.56 -4.38 9.74
CA ALA A 239 -15.88 -5.46 10.66
C ALA A 239 -15.94 -4.95 12.11
N LEU A 240 -16.66 -5.67 12.97
CA LEU A 240 -16.82 -5.37 14.39
C LEU A 240 -17.02 -6.67 15.17
N LYS A 241 -16.33 -6.83 16.30
CA LYS A 241 -16.70 -7.86 17.28
C LYS A 241 -17.97 -7.41 18.01
N LYS A 242 -18.97 -8.29 18.13
CA LYS A 242 -20.28 -7.98 18.72
C LYS A 242 -20.14 -7.34 20.11
N GLU A 243 -19.28 -7.91 20.94
CA GLU A 243 -18.96 -7.43 22.29
C GLU A 243 -18.33 -6.02 22.31
N ALA A 244 -17.64 -5.63 21.23
CA ALA A 244 -17.00 -4.32 21.10
C ALA A 244 -17.94 -3.24 20.56
N SER A 245 -19.21 -3.56 20.25
CA SER A 245 -20.19 -2.58 19.76
C SER A 245 -20.37 -1.33 20.64
N PRO A 246 -20.30 -1.42 21.99
CA PRO A 246 -20.35 -0.24 22.85
C PRO A 246 -19.21 0.76 22.58
N LEU A 247 -18.08 0.31 22.02
CA LEU A 247 -16.96 1.19 21.68
C LEU A 247 -17.37 2.21 20.60
N LEU A 248 -18.20 1.85 19.63
CA LEU A 248 -18.62 2.76 18.56
C LEU A 248 -19.34 3.99 19.11
N LYS A 249 -20.17 3.81 20.15
CA LYS A 249 -20.86 4.92 20.83
C LYS A 249 -19.90 5.81 21.64
N ARG A 250 -18.76 5.27 22.06
CA ARG A 250 -17.74 5.97 22.86
C ARG A 250 -16.68 6.66 22.01
N LEU A 251 -16.62 6.35 20.71
CA LEU A 251 -15.70 7.01 19.78
C LEU A 251 -16.21 8.43 19.49
N ALA A 252 -15.62 9.42 20.17
CA ALA A 252 -15.79 10.82 19.81
C ALA A 252 -14.92 11.09 18.56
N THR A 253 -15.54 11.04 17.38
CA THR A 253 -14.87 11.27 16.10
C THR A 253 -15.38 12.55 15.45
N SER A 254 -14.46 13.33 14.88
CA SER A 254 -14.81 14.54 14.12
C SER A 254 -15.41 14.23 12.74
N ILE A 255 -15.34 12.97 12.32
CA ILE A 255 -15.85 12.47 11.04
C ILE A 255 -16.78 11.28 11.28
N PRO A 256 -17.79 11.07 10.41
CA PRO A 256 -18.80 10.03 10.60
C PRO A 256 -18.23 8.62 10.48
N ILE A 257 -18.72 7.70 11.32
CA ILE A 257 -18.51 6.26 11.16
C ILE A 257 -19.59 5.73 10.22
N VAL A 258 -19.16 5.18 9.07
CA VAL A 258 -20.06 4.75 8.01
C VAL A 258 -20.18 3.24 7.99
N THR A 259 -21.39 2.79 8.29
CA THR A 259 -21.81 1.39 8.23
C THR A 259 -22.54 1.06 6.92
N ARG A 260 -23.26 2.05 6.38
CA ARG A 260 -23.93 1.98 5.07
C ARG A 260 -23.35 3.03 4.13
N PRO A 261 -22.49 2.64 3.18
CA PRO A 261 -21.80 3.60 2.32
C PRO A 261 -22.71 4.44 1.42
N SER A 262 -23.94 3.98 1.19
CA SER A 262 -24.99 4.74 0.50
C SER A 262 -25.31 6.09 1.16
N GLU A 263 -24.94 6.28 2.43
CA GLU A 263 -25.11 7.53 3.17
C GLU A 263 -24.12 8.63 2.73
N LEU A 264 -23.03 8.27 2.04
CA LEU A 264 -22.00 9.20 1.55
C LEU A 264 -22.04 9.39 0.03
N LYS A 265 -23.23 9.40 -0.58
CA LYS A 265 -23.38 9.66 -2.02
C LYS A 265 -22.66 10.96 -2.42
N GLY A 266 -21.87 10.89 -3.48
CA GLY A 266 -21.11 12.04 -3.99
C GLY A 266 -19.77 12.31 -3.28
N ASN A 267 -19.43 11.56 -2.23
CA ASN A 267 -18.10 11.68 -1.62
C ASN A 267 -17.02 11.13 -2.58
N ARG A 268 -15.98 11.94 -2.85
CA ARG A 268 -14.92 11.61 -3.80
C ARG A 268 -14.09 10.40 -3.35
N SER A 269 -13.67 10.35 -2.09
CA SER A 269 -12.91 9.24 -1.54
C SER A 269 -13.70 7.93 -1.59
N LEU A 270 -14.98 7.96 -1.23
CA LEU A 270 -15.82 6.77 -1.32
C LEU A 270 -16.02 6.31 -2.76
N SER A 271 -16.19 7.26 -3.69
CA SER A 271 -16.32 6.93 -5.12
C SER A 271 -15.08 6.22 -5.63
N LEU A 272 -13.89 6.61 -5.16
CA LEU A 272 -12.63 5.95 -5.48
C LEU A 272 -12.52 4.56 -4.86
N ASP A 273 -12.90 4.39 -3.58
CA ASP A 273 -12.92 3.09 -2.90
C ASP A 273 -13.84 2.10 -3.63
N VAL A 274 -15.07 2.52 -3.96
CA VAL A 274 -16.05 1.72 -4.70
C VAL A 274 -15.53 1.37 -6.09
N HIS A 275 -14.90 2.33 -6.78
CA HIS A 275 -14.28 2.08 -8.08
C HIS A 275 -13.16 1.05 -7.97
N ALA A 276 -12.30 1.16 -6.95
CA ALA A 276 -11.22 0.20 -6.71
C ALA A 276 -11.75 -1.22 -6.47
N THR A 277 -12.79 -1.39 -5.67
CA THR A 277 -13.43 -2.69 -5.47
C THR A 277 -14.07 -3.23 -6.74
N ASN A 278 -14.69 -2.37 -7.56
CA ASN A 278 -15.28 -2.79 -8.83
C ASN A 278 -14.21 -3.30 -9.80
N ILE A 279 -13.08 -2.59 -9.92
CA ILE A 279 -11.96 -3.01 -10.78
C ILE A 279 -11.29 -4.26 -10.21
N TYR A 280 -11.10 -4.36 -8.89
CA TYR A 280 -10.56 -5.55 -8.23
C TYR A 280 -11.41 -6.80 -8.54
N ALA A 281 -12.74 -6.68 -8.49
CA ALA A 281 -13.62 -7.80 -8.78
C ALA A 281 -13.49 -8.32 -10.22
N LEU A 282 -13.03 -7.51 -11.18
CA LEU A 282 -12.79 -7.95 -12.57
C LEU A 282 -11.66 -8.99 -12.68
N GLY A 283 -10.78 -9.11 -11.67
CA GLY A 283 -9.74 -10.13 -11.63
C GLY A 283 -10.15 -11.45 -10.97
N PHE A 284 -11.41 -11.62 -10.57
CA PHE A 284 -11.86 -12.88 -9.97
C PHE A 284 -11.88 -14.03 -10.99
N PRO A 285 -11.37 -15.23 -10.62
CA PRO A 285 -11.42 -16.40 -11.51
C PRO A 285 -12.84 -16.81 -11.92
N ASN A 286 -13.83 -16.65 -11.04
CA ASN A 286 -15.22 -16.97 -11.35
C ASN A 286 -15.99 -15.73 -11.84
N ILE A 287 -16.33 -15.71 -13.12
CA ILE A 287 -17.05 -14.61 -13.78
C ILE A 287 -18.39 -14.26 -13.10
N ILE A 288 -19.08 -15.23 -12.49
CA ILE A 288 -20.35 -14.99 -11.80
C ILE A 288 -20.16 -14.10 -10.54
N ARG A 289 -18.94 -14.08 -9.99
CA ARG A 289 -18.55 -13.24 -8.85
C ARG A 289 -18.09 -11.84 -9.25
N VAL A 290 -17.93 -11.57 -10.54
CA VAL A 290 -17.52 -10.27 -11.10
C VAL A 290 -18.72 -9.32 -11.10
N ARG A 291 -19.16 -8.95 -9.89
CA ARG A 291 -20.28 -8.03 -9.66
C ARG A 291 -19.76 -6.70 -9.16
N ALA A 292 -20.33 -5.60 -9.66
CA ALA A 292 -20.05 -4.25 -9.18
C ALA A 292 -20.79 -3.94 -7.86
N GLN A 293 -20.42 -2.82 -7.23
CA GLN A 293 -21.07 -2.23 -6.06
C GLN A 293 -21.10 -3.15 -4.82
N GLN A 294 -20.11 -4.05 -4.70
CA GLN A 294 -19.99 -4.92 -3.54
C GLN A 294 -19.80 -4.13 -2.24
N ASP A 295 -19.15 -2.97 -2.32
CA ASP A 295 -19.01 -2.03 -1.21
C ASP A 295 -20.35 -1.50 -0.69
N LEU A 296 -21.31 -1.23 -1.58
CA LEU A 296 -22.59 -0.62 -1.20
C LEU A 296 -23.58 -1.65 -0.65
N THR A 297 -23.36 -2.92 -0.95
CA THR A 297 -24.31 -4.01 -0.67
C THR A 297 -23.88 -4.91 0.47
N ARG A 298 -22.59 -4.92 0.83
CA ARG A 298 -22.08 -5.74 1.93
C ARG A 298 -22.16 -4.99 3.26
N PRO A 299 -22.92 -5.48 4.24
CA PRO A 299 -22.86 -4.93 5.59
C PRO A 299 -21.49 -5.22 6.22
N PRO A 300 -21.10 -4.47 7.27
CA PRO A 300 -19.92 -4.79 8.06
C PRO A 300 -19.99 -6.22 8.60
N VAL A 301 -18.85 -6.93 8.62
CA VAL A 301 -18.77 -8.28 9.18
C VAL A 301 -18.89 -8.20 10.69
N ILE A 302 -19.91 -8.85 11.26
CA ILE A 302 -20.05 -9.00 12.71
C ILE A 302 -19.43 -10.32 13.12
N ILE A 303 -18.37 -10.25 13.93
CA ILE A 303 -17.74 -11.41 14.56
C ILE A 303 -18.43 -11.59 15.90
N GLU A 304 -19.04 -12.76 16.11
CA GLU A 304 -19.66 -13.09 17.40
C GLU A 304 -18.66 -13.10 18.55
#